data_AF-A0ABD6TFZ4-F1
#
_entry.id   AF-A0ABD6TFZ4-F1
#
_cell.length_a   1.000
_cell.length_b   1.000
_cell.length_c   1.000
_cell.angle_alpha   90.00
_cell.angle_beta   90.00
_cell.angle_gamma   90.00
#
_symmetry.space_group_name_H-M   'P 1'
#
loop_
_entity.id
_entity.type
_entity.pdbx_description
1 polymer ?
#
loop_
_entity_poly.entity_id
_entity_poly.type
_entity_poly.pdbx_seq_one_letter_code
_entity_poly.pdbx_strand_id
1 'polypeptide(L)'
;MKQVRLFSTIDRETEKKIQKEVVSILKSYCALKVCYENELEQKRAGVTLFPELLDTKQVNQMKFLQIERTLRNSLDKDEYSIIQMKYLNNKKLKDDYIYTNLLMTRDTFYRKKKSAFYLIAMSLGII
;
A
#
# COMPACT_ATOMS: atom_id res chain seq x y z
N MET A 1 18.98 5.84 16.70
CA MET A 1 18.29 6.26 15.47
C MET A 1 17.31 7.37 15.81
N LYS A 2 17.53 8.59 15.29
CA LYS A 2 16.63 9.73 15.47
C LYS A 2 15.32 9.41 14.75
N GLN A 3 14.30 8.99 15.50
CA GLN A 3 12.93 8.94 14.99
C GLN A 3 12.59 10.35 14.53
N VAL A 4 12.46 10.52 13.22
CA VAL A 4 12.33 11.83 12.61
C VAL A 4 11.06 12.49 13.18
N ARG A 5 11.24 13.66 13.79
CA ARG A 5 10.18 14.53 14.32
C ARG A 5 9.34 15.15 13.18
N LEU A 6 8.99 14.38 12.15
CA LEU A 6 8.23 14.86 10.99
C LEU A 6 6.71 14.89 11.25
N PHE A 7 6.22 14.11 12.22
CA PHE A 7 4.78 13.85 12.36
C PHE A 7 4.01 14.83 13.26
N SER A 8 4.67 15.81 13.89
CA SER A 8 4.02 16.71 14.86
C SER A 8 3.37 17.95 14.22
N THR A 9 3.50 18.14 12.90
CA THR A 9 3.09 19.40 12.23
C THR A 9 1.91 19.24 11.26
N ILE A 10 1.44 18.01 11.03
CA ILE A 10 0.34 17.76 10.08
C ILE A 10 -0.99 17.85 10.82
N ASP A 11 -1.87 18.73 10.34
CA ASP A 11 -3.19 18.90 10.91
C ASP A 11 -4.07 17.66 10.68
N ARG A 12 -5.11 17.54 11.50
CA ARG A 12 -6.01 16.37 11.51
C ARG A 12 -6.75 16.17 10.19
N GLU A 13 -7.04 17.23 9.45
CA GLU A 13 -7.74 17.15 8.17
C GLU A 13 -6.81 16.60 7.08
N THR A 14 -5.58 17.10 7.03
CA THR A 14 -4.54 16.59 6.12
C THR A 14 -4.22 15.13 6.42
N GLU A 15 -4.13 14.74 7.70
CA GLU A 15 -3.94 13.33 8.07
C GLU A 15 -5.08 12.42 7.53
N LYS A 16 -6.34 12.87 7.62
CA LYS A 16 -7.48 12.12 7.06
C LYS A 16 -7.42 12.02 5.53
N LYS A 17 -6.98 13.08 4.85
CA LYS A 17 -6.79 13.09 3.39
C LYS A 17 -5.72 12.07 2.98
N ILE A 18 -4.57 12.08 3.66
CA ILE A 18 -3.49 11.11 3.46
C ILE A 18 -3.98 9.68 3.69
N GLN A 19 -4.68 9.43 4.81
CA GLN A 19 -5.25 8.11 5.10
C GLN A 19 -6.17 7.62 3.97
N LYS A 20 -7.08 8.48 3.50
CA LYS A 20 -8.01 8.14 2.42
C LYS A 20 -7.29 7.83 1.11
N GLU A 21 -6.31 8.65 0.75
CA GLU A 21 -5.57 8.50 -0.50
C GLU A 21 -4.72 7.21 -0.49
N VAL A 22 -3.98 6.97 0.59
CA VAL A 22 -3.17 5.77 0.76
C VAL A 22 -4.04 4.51 0.73
N VAL A 23 -5.20 4.51 1.39
CA VAL A 23 -6.13 3.37 1.33
C VAL A 23 -6.63 3.12 -0.10
N SER A 24 -6.91 4.16 -0.87
CA SER A 24 -7.29 4.05 -2.28
C SER A 24 -6.17 3.41 -3.11
N ILE A 25 -4.94 3.89 -2.94
CA ILE A 25 -3.75 3.38 -3.62
C ILE A 25 -3.51 1.90 -3.31
N LEU A 26 -3.60 1.50 -2.04
CA LEU A 26 -3.42 0.10 -1.63
C LEU A 26 -4.48 -0.82 -2.25
N LYS A 27 -5.74 -0.35 -2.35
CA LYS A 27 -6.80 -1.08 -3.03
C LYS A 27 -6.54 -1.23 -4.53
N SER A 28 -6.11 -0.16 -5.19
CA SER A 28 -5.73 -0.19 -6.61
C SER A 28 -4.52 -1.09 -6.85
N TYR A 29 -3.55 -1.10 -5.95
CA TYR A 29 -2.37 -1.96 -6.03
C TYR A 29 -2.72 -3.45 -6.11
N CYS A 30 -3.71 -3.92 -5.32
CA CYS A 30 -4.17 -5.32 -5.42
C CYS A 30 -4.65 -5.67 -6.84
N ALA A 31 -5.41 -4.77 -7.47
CA ALA A 31 -5.88 -4.97 -8.84
C ALA A 31 -4.75 -4.87 -9.87
N LEU A 32 -3.85 -3.89 -9.71
CA LEU A 32 -2.70 -3.67 -10.58
C LEU A 32 -1.73 -4.86 -10.55
N LYS A 33 -1.51 -5.45 -9.37
CA LYS A 33 -0.67 -6.64 -9.22
C LYS A 33 -1.21 -7.82 -10.02
N VAL A 34 -2.49 -8.13 -9.86
CA VAL A 34 -3.16 -9.20 -10.63
C VAL A 34 -3.14 -8.88 -12.13
N CYS A 35 -3.39 -7.63 -12.51
CA CYS A 35 -3.30 -7.20 -13.91
C CYS A 35 -1.91 -7.45 -14.51
N TYR A 36 -0.85 -7.11 -13.77
CA TYR A 36 0.54 -7.34 -14.18
C TYR A 36 0.87 -8.83 -14.28
N GLU A 37 0.45 -9.66 -13.31
CA GLU A 37 0.64 -11.11 -13.33
C GLU A 37 -0.08 -11.76 -14.54
N ASN A 38 -1.34 -11.39 -14.78
CA ASN A 38 -2.12 -11.87 -15.92
C ASN A 38 -1.51 -11.44 -17.27
N GLU A 39 -0.91 -10.25 -17.35
CA GLU A 39 -0.24 -9.79 -18.56
C GLU A 39 1.04 -10.61 -18.83
N LEU A 40 1.82 -10.91 -17.80
CA LEU A 40 3.01 -11.75 -17.94
C LEU A 40 2.65 -13.17 -18.38
N GLU A 41 1.57 -13.75 -17.83
CA GLU A 41 1.05 -15.05 -18.23
C GLU A 41 0.65 -15.07 -19.71
N GLN A 42 -0.15 -14.09 -20.15
CA GLN A 42 -0.58 -13.96 -21.54
C GLN A 42 0.60 -13.75 -22.50
N LYS A 43 1.59 -12.93 -22.13
CA LYS A 43 2.81 -12.74 -22.92
C LYS A 43 3.59 -14.02 -23.10
N ARG A 44 3.71 -14.85 -22.04
CA ARG A 44 4.39 -16.15 -22.11
C ARG A 44 3.65 -17.15 -22.98
N ALA A 45 2.32 -17.13 -22.93
CA ALA A 45 1.47 -18.01 -23.74
C ALA A 45 1.26 -17.49 -25.19
N GLY A 46 1.64 -16.24 -25.49
CA GLY A 46 1.44 -15.63 -26.81
C GLY A 46 -0.04 -15.37 -27.15
N VAL A 47 -0.91 -15.24 -26.14
CA VAL A 47 -2.36 -15.07 -26.32
C VAL A 47 -2.81 -13.71 -25.78
N THR A 48 -3.95 -13.24 -26.27
CA THR A 48 -4.68 -12.10 -25.69
C THR A 48 -6.09 -12.57 -25.37
N LEU A 49 -6.42 -12.67 -24.08
CA LEU A 49 -7.67 -13.28 -23.59
C LEU A 49 -8.81 -12.27 -23.47
N PHE A 50 -8.49 -10.99 -23.22
CA PHE A 50 -9.47 -9.94 -22.95
C PHE A 50 -9.20 -8.70 -23.81
N PRO A 51 -10.25 -7.99 -24.28
CA PRO A 51 -10.09 -6.75 -25.03
C PRO A 51 -9.62 -5.59 -24.13
N GLU A 52 -8.79 -4.70 -24.67
CA GLU A 52 -8.37 -3.46 -24.01
C GLU A 52 -9.31 -2.32 -24.44
N LEU A 53 -10.06 -1.75 -23.48
CA LEU A 53 -11.01 -0.67 -23.75
C LEU A 53 -10.39 0.73 -23.61
N LEU A 54 -9.28 0.85 -22.89
CA LEU A 54 -8.59 2.10 -22.58
C LEU A 54 -7.09 1.88 -22.66
N ASP A 55 -6.38 2.76 -23.36
CA ASP A 55 -4.91 2.76 -23.41
C ASP A 55 -4.32 3.29 -22.08
N THR A 56 -4.32 2.42 -21.07
CA THR A 56 -3.86 2.73 -19.70
C THR A 56 -2.76 1.81 -19.23
N LYS A 57 -2.37 0.85 -20.07
CA LYS A 57 -1.44 -0.24 -19.73
C LYS A 57 -0.10 0.26 -19.20
N GLN A 58 0.54 1.17 -19.92
CA GLN A 58 1.83 1.73 -19.50
C GLN A 58 1.73 2.47 -18.16
N VAL A 59 0.69 3.29 -17.99
CA VAL A 59 0.46 4.04 -16.74
C VAL A 59 0.21 3.09 -15.57
N ASN A 60 -0.61 2.06 -15.77
CA ASN A 60 -0.92 1.07 -14.75
C ASN A 60 0.31 0.25 -14.34
N GLN A 61 1.15 -0.14 -15.29
CA GLN A 61 2.44 -0.79 -15.01
C GLN A 61 3.37 0.11 -14.20
N MET A 62 3.49 1.39 -14.57
CA MET A 62 4.31 2.34 -13.82
C MET A 62 3.79 2.52 -12.38
N LYS A 63 2.47 2.66 -12.21
CA LYS A 63 1.84 2.71 -10.88
C LYS A 63 2.15 1.45 -10.06
N PHE A 64 1.97 0.27 -10.65
CA PHE A 64 2.29 -1.00 -10.00
C PHE A 64 3.74 -1.02 -9.50
N LEU A 65 4.70 -0.75 -10.38
CA LEU A 65 6.13 -0.81 -10.05
C LEU A 65 6.52 0.20 -8.96
N GLN A 66 5.96 1.42 -9.01
CA GLN A 66 6.23 2.41 -7.98
C GLN A 66 5.66 1.99 -6.61
N ILE A 67 4.41 1.54 -6.56
CA ILE A 67 3.77 1.11 -5.31
C ILE A 67 4.47 -0.13 -4.76
N GLU A 68 4.78 -1.12 -5.60
CA GLU A 68 5.52 -2.33 -5.21
C GLU A 68 6.86 -1.96 -4.57
N ARG A 69 7.62 -1.05 -5.20
CA ARG A 69 8.91 -0.58 -4.69
C ARG A 69 8.77 0.17 -3.36
N THR A 70 7.75 1.02 -3.23
CA THR A 70 7.44 1.73 -1.97
C THR A 70 7.13 0.74 -0.85
N LEU A 71 6.27 -0.25 -1.09
CA LEU A 71 5.90 -1.23 -0.07
C LEU A 71 7.09 -2.06 0.40
N ARG A 72 8.02 -2.41 -0.51
CA ARG A 72 9.20 -3.23 -0.18
C ARG A 72 10.31 -2.47 0.53
N ASN A 73 10.53 -1.20 0.16
CA ASN A 73 11.75 -0.49 0.52
C ASN A 73 11.54 0.65 1.52
N SER A 74 10.30 1.16 1.65
CA SER A 74 10.01 2.33 2.48
C SER A 74 9.41 1.98 3.83
N LEU A 75 9.02 0.72 4.07
CA LEU A 75 8.36 0.27 5.28
C LEU A 75 9.26 -0.72 6.03
N ASP A 76 9.28 -0.61 7.36
CA ASP A 76 9.86 -1.69 8.18
C ASP A 76 8.96 -2.94 8.23
N LYS A 77 9.47 -4.03 8.80
CA LYS A 77 8.77 -5.32 8.82
C LYS A 77 7.40 -5.24 9.50
N ASP A 78 7.28 -4.49 10.59
CA ASP A 78 6.02 -4.37 11.33
C ASP A 78 5.02 -3.51 10.55
N GLU A 79 5.49 -2.39 10.00
CA GLU A 79 4.69 -1.51 9.14
C GLU A 79 4.15 -2.26 7.93
N TYR A 80 5.01 -2.97 7.20
CA TYR A 80 4.62 -3.80 6.07
C TYR A 80 3.61 -4.88 6.49
N SER A 81 3.83 -5.57 7.61
CA SER A 81 2.92 -6.61 8.10
C SER A 81 1.53 -6.05 8.42
N ILE A 82 1.46 -4.86 9.04
CA ILE A 82 0.19 -4.16 9.28
C ILE A 82 -0.50 -3.84 7.96
N ILE A 83 0.22 -3.26 6.99
CA ILE A 83 -0.36 -2.90 5.69
C ILE A 83 -0.85 -4.15 4.94
N GLN A 84 -0.05 -5.21 4.94
CA GLN A 84 -0.37 -6.46 4.29
C GLN A 84 -1.64 -7.09 4.88
N MET A 85 -1.69 -7.27 6.20
CA MET A 85 -2.83 -7.90 6.87
C MET A 85 -4.10 -7.05 6.76
N LYS A 86 -3.99 -5.73 6.84
CA LYS A 86 -5.15 -4.84 6.91
C LYS A 86 -5.73 -4.46 5.55
N TYR A 87 -4.87 -4.24 4.55
CA TYR A 87 -5.27 -3.58 3.30
C TYR A 87 -4.96 -4.40 2.05
N LEU A 88 -3.93 -5.25 2.07
CA LEU A 88 -3.54 -6.05 0.90
C LEU A 88 -4.14 -7.46 0.89
N ASN A 89 -4.67 -7.91 2.03
CA ASN A 89 -5.34 -9.19 2.16
C ASN A 89 -6.78 -9.10 1.61
N ASN A 90 -7.25 -10.18 0.98
CA ASN A 90 -8.64 -10.30 0.53
C ASN A 90 -9.64 -10.42 1.69
N LYS A 91 -9.16 -10.64 2.93
CA LYS A 91 -9.97 -10.67 4.15
C LYS A 91 -9.91 -9.33 4.89
N LYS A 92 -11.08 -8.80 5.25
CA LYS A 92 -11.20 -7.62 6.11
C LYS A 92 -10.98 -8.01 7.58
N LEU A 93 -9.72 -7.98 8.01
CA LEU A 93 -9.35 -8.27 9.40
C LEU A 93 -9.62 -7.06 10.32
N LYS A 94 -10.06 -7.32 11.56
CA LYS A 94 -10.24 -6.28 12.58
C LYS A 94 -8.88 -5.87 13.17
N ASP A 95 -8.78 -4.64 13.68
CA ASP A 95 -7.52 -4.09 14.19
C ASP A 95 -7.03 -4.89 15.42
N ASP A 96 -7.94 -5.34 16.28
CA ASP A 96 -7.66 -6.18 17.46
C ASP A 96 -7.04 -7.52 17.11
N TYR A 97 -7.59 -8.19 16.11
CA TYR A 97 -7.00 -9.41 15.58
C TYR A 97 -5.58 -9.16 15.06
N ILE A 98 -5.37 -8.08 14.30
CA ILE A 98 -4.06 -7.81 13.67
C ILE A 98 -2.99 -7.55 14.71
N TYR A 99 -3.19 -6.63 15.67
CA TYR A 99 -2.13 -6.35 16.65
C TYR A 99 -1.90 -7.51 17.61
N THR A 100 -2.92 -8.33 17.88
CA THR A 100 -2.78 -9.56 18.68
C THR A 100 -1.93 -10.60 17.94
N ASN A 101 -2.23 -10.84 16.65
CA ASN A 101 -1.48 -11.78 15.82
C ASN A 101 -0.03 -11.33 15.56
N LEU A 102 0.21 -10.02 15.50
CA LEU A 102 1.55 -9.46 15.35
C LEU A 102 2.29 -9.28 16.69
N LEU A 103 1.72 -9.75 17.81
CA LEU A 103 2.31 -9.68 19.15
C LEU A 103 2.73 -8.27 19.55
N MET A 104 1.92 -7.26 19.17
CA MET A 104 2.20 -5.85 19.44
C MET A 104 1.09 -5.19 20.27
N THR A 105 1.47 -4.16 21.04
CA THR A 105 0.50 -3.38 21.79
C THR A 105 -0.36 -2.52 20.86
N ARG A 106 -1.57 -2.20 21.31
CA ARG A 106 -2.51 -1.30 20.60
C ARG A 106 -1.83 0.01 20.19
N ASP A 107 -1.10 0.64 21.10
CA ASP A 107 -0.44 1.93 20.82
C ASP A 107 0.68 1.80 19.80
N THR A 108 1.47 0.72 19.87
CA THR A 108 2.51 0.43 18.88
C THR A 108 1.90 0.22 17.50
N PHE A 109 0.79 -0.53 17.43
CA PHE A 109 0.04 -0.75 16.19
C PHE A 109 -0.43 0.56 15.56
N TYR A 110 -1.12 1.43 16.29
CA TYR A 110 -1.62 2.68 15.72
C TYR A 110 -0.49 3.64 15.33
N ARG A 111 0.61 3.67 16.10
CA ARG A 111 1.80 4.46 15.76
C ARG A 111 2.46 3.98 14.47
N LYS A 112 2.69 2.67 14.34
CA LYS A 112 3.28 2.04 13.14
C LYS A 112 2.37 2.17 11.93
N LYS A 113 1.06 1.95 12.08
CA LYS A 113 0.05 2.16 11.05
C LYS A 113 0.07 3.60 10.51
N LYS A 114 0.13 4.60 11.40
CA LYS A 114 0.25 6.01 11.03
C LYS A 114 1.56 6.30 10.30
N SER A 115 2.68 5.79 10.83
CA SER A 115 4.01 5.91 10.19
C SER A 115 4.03 5.34 8.77
N ALA A 116 3.51 4.12 8.59
CA ALA A 116 3.44 3.46 7.30
C ALA A 116 2.69 4.27 6.24
N PHE A 117 1.56 4.88 6.62
CA PHE A 117 0.80 5.72 5.70
C PHE A 117 1.56 6.97 5.25
N TYR A 118 2.27 7.63 6.16
CA TYR A 118 3.11 8.75 5.77
C TYR A 118 4.28 8.35 4.89
N LEU A 119 4.94 7.23 5.20
CA LEU A 119 6.06 6.73 4.39
C LEU A 119 5.61 6.37 2.98
N ILE A 120 4.41 5.77 2.83
CA ILE A 120 3.81 5.51 1.53
C ILE A 120 3.51 6.83 0.82
N ALA A 121 2.84 7.78 1.48
CA ALA A 121 2.49 9.06 0.88
C ALA A 121 3.72 9.85 0.40
N MET A 122 4.75 9.91 1.23
CA MET A 122 6.02 10.57 0.91
C MET A 122 6.75 9.88 -0.24
N SER A 123 6.85 8.54 -0.21
CA SER A 123 7.56 7.79 -1.26
C SER A 123 6.88 7.90 -2.63
N LEU A 124 5.57 8.10 -2.64
CA LEU A 124 4.77 8.27 -3.86
C LEU A 124 4.60 9.75 -4.25
N GLY A 125 5.21 10.69 -3.52
CA GLY A 125 5.16 12.13 -3.82
C GLY A 125 3.78 12.77 -3.62
N ILE A 126 2.96 12.23 -2.72
CA ILE A 126 1.67 12.81 -2.33
C ILE A 126 1.86 13.99 -1.37
N ILE A 127 2.94 13.94 -0.57
CA ILE A 127 3.35 14.95 0.40
C ILE A 127 4.84 15.24 0.28
#